data_AF-A0A0F7JMT8-F1
#
_entry.id   AF-A0A0F7JMT8-F1
#
_cell.length_a   1.000
_cell.length_b   1.000
_cell.length_c   1.000
_cell.angle_alpha   90.00
_cell.angle_beta   90.00
_cell.angle_gamma   90.00
#
_symmetry.space_group_name_H-M   'P 1'
#
loop_
_entity.id
_entity.type
_entity.pdbx_description
1 polymer ?
#
loop_
_entity_poly.entity_id
_entity_poly.type
_entity_poly.pdbx_seq_one_letter_code
_entity_poly.pdbx_strand_id
1 'polypeptide(L)' 'MTEPQPTSYREAYARLSRIAAELESGEADLDRVLPLLEDARAAYAQCRERIEAVRAVLAGDWADGEDGSDEDEE' A
#
# COMPACT_ATOMS: atom_id res chain seq x y z
N MET A 1 -19.78 0.31 19.17
CA MET A 1 -18.38 0.67 18.86
C MET A 1 -18.27 0.62 17.35
N THR A 2 -18.04 1.74 16.68
CA THR A 2 -17.95 1.79 15.21
C THR A 2 -16.62 1.19 14.79
N GLU A 3 -16.64 0.06 14.09
CA GLU A 3 -15.44 -0.52 13.47
C GLU A 3 -14.83 0.51 12.50
N PRO A 4 -13.51 0.73 12.52
CA PRO A 4 -12.87 1.64 11.58
C PRO A 4 -13.03 1.06 10.17
N GLN A 5 -13.78 1.77 9.33
CA GLN A 5 -13.97 1.39 7.93
C GLN A 5 -12.59 1.24 7.26
N PRO A 6 -12.39 0.21 6.42
CA PRO A 6 -11.12 -0.01 5.75
C PRO A 6 -10.76 1.23 4.92
N THR A 7 -9.67 1.88 5.31
CA THR A 7 -9.20 3.12 4.67
C THR A 7 -8.84 2.80 3.21
N SER A 8 -9.22 3.68 2.29
CA SER A 8 -8.87 3.49 0.86
C SER A 8 -7.36 3.67 0.65
N TYR A 9 -6.80 3.06 -0.40
CA TYR A 9 -5.40 3.27 -0.79
C TYR A 9 -5.07 4.76 -0.88
N ARG A 10 -5.98 5.55 -1.48
CA ARG A 10 -5.82 7.00 -1.66
C ARG A 10 -5.69 7.74 -0.32
N GLU A 11 -6.50 7.40 0.66
CA GLU A 11 -6.48 8.02 1.98
C GLU A 11 -5.23 7.62 2.78
N ALA A 12 -4.84 6.34 2.73
CA ALA A 12 -3.62 5.86 3.34
C ALA A 12 -2.38 6.55 2.75
N TYR A 13 -2.34 6.69 1.42
CA TYR A 13 -1.27 7.41 0.72
C TYR A 13 -1.25 8.90 1.07
N ALA A 14 -2.41 9.57 1.12
CA ALA A 14 -2.49 10.98 1.51
C ALA A 14 -2.00 11.22 2.94
N ARG A 15 -2.30 10.30 3.87
CA ARG A 15 -1.77 10.34 5.24
C ARG A 15 -0.24 10.18 5.24
N LEU A 16 0.27 9.20 4.52
CA LEU A 16 1.72 8.97 4.41
C LEU A 16 2.45 10.19 3.82
N SER A 17 1.93 10.79 2.75
CA SER A 17 2.53 11.98 2.13
C SER A 17 2.56 13.19 3.05
N ARG A 18 1.52 13.35 3.90
CA ARG A 18 1.47 14.44 4.88
C ARG A 18 2.53 14.26 5.96
N ILE A 19 2.68 13.04 6.47
CA ILE A 19 3.70 12.73 7.49
C ILE A 19 5.10 12.95 6.92
N ALA A 20 5.35 12.51 5.68
CA ALA A 20 6.63 12.74 5.01
C ALA A 20 6.96 14.24 4.90
N ALA A 21 6.00 15.07 4.47
CA ALA A 21 6.18 16.51 4.40
C ALA A 21 6.46 17.16 5.77
N GLU A 22 5.81 16.67 6.83
CA GLU A 22 6.03 17.14 8.20
C GLU A 22 7.43 16.77 8.71
N LEU A 23 7.91 15.54 8.43
CA LEU A 23 9.26 15.10 8.78
C LEU A 23 10.33 15.86 7.96
N GLU A 24 10.10 16.11 6.68
CA GLU A 24 11.01 16.85 5.80
C GLU A 24 11.13 18.33 6.18
N SER A 25 10.08 18.93 6.73
CA SER A 25 10.11 20.31 7.21
C SER A 25 11.13 20.54 8.33
N GLY A 26 11.49 19.47 9.06
CA GLY A 26 12.40 19.54 10.22
C GLY A 26 11.79 20.24 11.44
N GLU A 27 10.50 20.59 11.41
CA GLU A 27 9.79 21.23 12.52
C GLU A 27 9.30 20.23 13.59
N ALA A 28 9.45 18.93 13.35
CA ALA A 28 9.06 17.89 14.29
C ALA A 28 10.13 17.68 15.38
N ASP A 29 9.79 18.03 16.62
CA ASP A 29 10.59 17.65 17.80
C ASP A 29 10.76 16.13 17.89
N LEU A 30 11.88 15.65 18.44
CA LEU A 30 12.22 14.22 18.54
C LEU A 30 11.09 13.37 19.17
N ASP A 31 10.41 13.92 20.17
CA ASP A 31 9.27 13.27 20.85
C ASP A 31 8.04 13.10 19.95
N ARG A 32 7.91 13.91 18.89
CA ARG A 32 6.85 13.81 17.88
C ARG A 32 7.25 12.99 16.67
N VAL A 33 8.55 12.85 16.38
CA VAL A 33 9.05 12.04 15.28
C VAL A 33 8.69 10.56 15.46
N LEU A 34 8.82 10.02 16.67
CA LEU A 34 8.51 8.61 16.93
C LEU A 34 7.03 8.26 16.65
N PRO A 35 6.04 8.99 17.20
CA PRO A 35 4.63 8.80 16.85
C PRO A 35 4.36 8.95 15.34
N LEU A 36 4.94 9.97 14.69
CA LEU A 36 4.80 10.18 13.25
C LEU A 36 5.32 8.98 12.45
N LEU A 37 6.43 8.38 12.88
CA LEU A 37 7.01 7.20 12.24
C LEU A 37 6.12 5.96 12.37
N GLU A 38 5.51 5.76 13.54
CA GLU A 38 4.55 4.67 13.77
C GLU A 38 3.31 4.84 12.89
N ASP A 39 2.77 6.05 12.82
CA ASP A 39 1.65 6.40 11.95
C ASP A 39 1.99 6.20 10.46
N ALA A 40 3.20 6.61 10.04
CA ALA A 40 3.69 6.39 8.68
C ALA A 40 3.79 4.89 8.37
N ARG A 41 4.30 4.08 9.31
CA ARG A 41 4.39 2.63 9.15
C ARG A 41 3.01 1.99 8.99
N ALA A 42 2.03 2.42 9.77
CA ALA A 42 0.66 1.93 9.68
C ALA A 42 0.00 2.32 8.35
N ALA A 43 0.21 3.55 7.88
CA ALA A 43 -0.30 4.01 6.58
C ALA A 43 0.37 3.24 5.43
N TYR A 44 1.68 3.01 5.52
CA TYR A 44 2.43 2.23 4.52
C TYR A 44 1.95 0.78 4.44
N ALA A 45 1.70 0.12 5.59
CA ALA A 45 1.20 -1.25 5.60
C ALA A 45 -0.13 -1.39 4.85
N GLN A 46 -1.05 -0.43 5.04
CA GLN A 46 -2.33 -0.39 4.31
C GLN A 46 -2.13 -0.17 2.81
N CYS A 47 -1.22 0.72 2.43
CA CYS A 47 -0.86 0.90 1.02
C CYS A 47 -0.31 -0.39 0.42
N ARG A 48 0.57 -1.09 1.15
CA ARG A 48 1.20 -2.33 0.69
C ARG A 48 0.17 -3.45 0.52
N GLU A 49 -0.71 -3.64 1.48
CA GLU A 49 -1.78 -4.65 1.43
C GLU A 49 -2.68 -4.45 0.21
N ARG A 50 -3.08 -3.21 -0.08
CA ARG A 50 -3.89 -2.90 -1.27
C ARG A 50 -3.15 -3.21 -2.56
N ILE A 51 -1.86 -2.88 -2.65
CA ILE A 51 -1.03 -3.19 -3.81
C ILE A 51 -0.84 -4.70 -3.98
N GLU A 52 -0.61 -5.42 -2.88
CA GLU A 52 -0.49 -6.89 -2.88
C GLU A 52 -1.79 -7.56 -3.35
N ALA A 53 -2.95 -7.08 -2.90
CA ALA A 53 -4.24 -7.55 -3.38
C ALA A 53 -4.40 -7.35 -4.90
N VAL A 54 -4.03 -6.17 -5.42
CA VAL A 54 -4.05 -5.90 -6.86
C VAL A 54 -3.08 -6.80 -7.62
N ARG A 55 -1.86 -6.99 -7.10
CA ARG A 55 -0.88 -7.91 -7.69
C ARG A 55 -1.38 -9.35 -7.74
N ALA A 56 -2.05 -9.82 -6.69
CA ALA A 56 -2.64 -11.16 -6.65
C ALA A 56 -3.75 -11.32 -7.69
N VAL A 57 -4.61 -10.31 -7.86
CA VAL A 57 -5.64 -10.32 -8.91
C VAL A 57 -4.99 -10.34 -10.29
N LEU A 58 -4.03 -9.45 -10.57
CA LEU A 58 -3.38 -9.42 -11.88
C LEU A 58 -2.62 -10.71 -12.17
N ALA A 59 -1.94 -11.30 -11.18
CA ALA A 59 -1.26 -12.58 -11.33
C ALA A 59 -2.23 -13.73 -11.58
N GLY A 60 -3.45 -13.71 -11.03
CA GLY A 60 -4.47 -14.73 -11.29
C GLY A 60 -5.19 -14.54 -12.62
N ASP A 61 -5.55 -13.30 -12.96
CA ASP A 61 -6.39 -12.94 -14.12
C ASP A 61 -5.57 -12.88 -15.42
N TRP A 62 -4.26 -12.61 -15.34
CA TRP A 62 -3.37 -12.58 -16.51
C TRP A 62 -2.60 -13.89 -16.71
N ALA A 63 -2.39 -14.71 -15.67
CA ALA A 63 -1.78 -16.03 -15.84
C ALA A 63 -2.72 -17.05 -16.51
N ASP A 64 -4.04 -16.86 -16.42
CA ASP A 64 -5.04 -17.68 -17.14
C ASP A 64 -5.08 -17.35 -18.66
N GLY A 65 -4.42 -16.26 -19.08
CA GLY A 65 -4.31 -15.84 -20.48
C GLY A 65 -3.07 -16.36 -21.22
N GLU A 66 -2.16 -17.03 -20.52
CA GLU A 66 -0.92 -17.66 -21.05
C GLU A 66 -0.97 -19.19 -20.85
N ASP A 67 -2.10 -19.83 -21.18
CA ASP A 67 -2.17 -21.29 -21.41
C ASP A 67 -2.84 -21.53 -22.77
N GLY A 68 -2.18 -21.07 -23.82
CA GLY A 68 -2.80 -21.02 -25.14
C GLY A 68 -1.83 -20.83 -26.29
N SER A 69 -0.70 -21.53 -26.29
CA SER A 69 0.03 -22.01 -27.50
C SER A 69 1.43 -22.47 -27.08
N ASP A 70 1.69 -23.78 -27.17
CA ASP A 70 2.96 -24.38 -27.60
C ASP A 70 3.02 -25.84 -27.11
N GLU A 71 2.23 -26.72 -27.75
CA GLU A 71 2.69 -28.07 -28.03
C GLU A 71 2.42 -28.32 -29.52
N ASP A 72 3.46 -28.01 -30.29
CA ASP A 72 3.68 -28.32 -31.70
C ASP A 72 3.40 -29.79 -32.04
N GLU A 73 2.98 -29.94 -33.29
CA GLU A 73 2.78 -31.17 -34.05
C GLU A 73 3.92 -32.21 -33.90
N GLU A 74 3.59 -33.48 -33.65
CA GLU A 74 3.90 -34.68 -34.50
C GLU A 74 3.21 -35.96 -33.99
#